data_AF-A0A7Z2NWQ2-F1
#
_entry.id   AF-A0A7Z2NWQ2-F1
#
_cell.length_a   1.000
_cell.length_b   1.000
_cell.length_c   1.000
_cell.angle_alpha   90.00
_cell.angle_beta   90.00
_cell.angle_gamma   90.00
#
_symmetry.space_group_name_H-M   'P 1'
#
loop_
_entity.id
_entity.type
_entity.pdbx_description
1 polymer ?
#
loop_
_entity_poly.entity_id
_entity_poly.type
_entity_poly.pdbx_seq_one_letter_code
_entity_poly.pdbx_strand_id
1 'polypeptide(L)'
;MTIDRSQLILPVLAAALAASAAQAAPDKPKMEKCYGVAKAGQNDCAAGAGTSCAGTSKVDYQKNAWKLVPAGTCTKIKTPKGSGSLTPA
;
A
#
# COMPACT_ATOMS: atom_id res chain seq x y z
N MET A 1 33.95 -51.56 -42.95
CA MET A 1 32.85 -51.92 -42.02
C MET A 1 33.35 -51.62 -40.62
N THR A 2 32.82 -50.70 -39.84
CA THR A 2 31.73 -49.73 -40.04
C THR A 2 31.99 -48.66 -38.98
N ILE A 3 31.93 -47.40 -39.41
CA ILE A 3 31.85 -46.23 -38.54
C ILE A 3 30.55 -46.35 -37.74
N ASP A 4 30.63 -46.43 -36.41
CA ASP A 4 29.43 -46.48 -35.56
C ASP A 4 28.77 -45.09 -35.54
N ARG A 5 27.61 -45.03 -36.17
CA ARG A 5 26.75 -43.86 -36.28
C ARG A 5 25.84 -43.77 -35.06
N SER A 6 26.38 -43.35 -33.92
CA SER A 6 25.55 -43.01 -32.77
C SER A 6 25.83 -41.61 -32.26
N GLN A 7 25.01 -40.70 -32.80
CA GLN A 7 24.38 -39.56 -32.12
C GLN A 7 25.35 -38.50 -31.57
N LEU A 8 25.40 -37.31 -32.19
CA LEU A 8 24.57 -36.15 -31.80
C LEU A 8 24.81 -35.84 -30.30
N ILE A 9 25.32 -34.68 -29.89
CA ILE A 9 24.71 -33.35 -29.98
C ILE A 9 25.78 -32.34 -29.52
N LEU A 10 25.99 -31.23 -30.24
CA LEU A 10 26.70 -30.06 -29.71
C LEU A 10 25.78 -29.28 -28.76
N PRO A 11 26.22 -28.93 -27.53
CA PRO A 11 25.61 -27.82 -26.82
C PRO A 11 26.52 -26.58 -26.97
N VAL A 12 26.13 -25.67 -27.86
CA VAL A 12 26.60 -24.28 -27.81
C VAL A 12 25.93 -23.64 -26.59
N LEU A 13 26.68 -23.47 -25.50
CA LEU A 13 26.19 -22.71 -24.35
C LEU A 13 26.50 -21.22 -24.57
N ALA A 14 25.58 -20.52 -25.23
CA ALA A 14 25.59 -19.07 -25.30
C ALA A 14 25.26 -18.50 -23.91
N ALA A 15 26.27 -17.98 -23.21
CA ALA A 15 26.08 -17.23 -21.96
C ALA A 15 25.50 -15.85 -22.30
N ALA A 16 24.16 -15.77 -22.40
CA ALA A 16 23.46 -14.50 -22.54
C ALA A 16 23.61 -13.68 -21.25
N LEU A 17 23.99 -12.42 -21.40
CA LEU A 17 24.19 -11.45 -20.34
C LEU A 17 22.91 -11.29 -19.52
N ALA A 18 22.93 -11.73 -18.26
CA ALA A 18 21.95 -11.32 -17.27
C ALA A 18 22.35 -9.94 -16.74
N ALA A 19 22.06 -8.89 -17.51
CA ALA A 19 21.98 -7.54 -16.95
C ALA A 19 20.71 -7.49 -16.09
N SER A 20 20.86 -7.79 -14.80
CA SER A 20 19.82 -7.56 -13.80
C SER A 20 19.61 -6.06 -13.67
N ALA A 21 18.67 -5.52 -14.46
CA ALA A 21 18.09 -4.23 -14.20
C ALA A 21 17.41 -4.32 -12.83
N ALA A 22 18.04 -3.74 -11.80
CA ALA A 22 17.37 -3.48 -10.55
C ALA A 22 16.27 -2.46 -10.83
N GLN A 23 15.05 -2.92 -11.09
CA GLN A 23 13.87 -2.05 -11.10
C GLN A 23 13.75 -1.44 -9.70
N ALA A 24 14.09 -0.14 -9.58
CA ALA A 24 13.74 0.64 -8.41
C ALA A 24 12.22 0.58 -8.24
N ALA A 25 11.76 0.01 -7.12
CA ALA A 25 10.35 0.01 -6.79
C ALA A 25 9.87 1.47 -6.65
N PRO A 26 8.72 1.86 -7.23
CA PRO A 26 8.20 3.20 -7.05
C PRO A 26 7.92 3.45 -5.56
N ASP A 27 8.34 4.63 -5.08
CA ASP A 27 8.06 5.08 -3.71
C ASP A 27 6.55 5.01 -3.44
N LYS A 28 6.14 4.14 -2.52
CA LYS A 28 4.72 4.08 -2.11
C LYS A 28 4.35 5.44 -1.49
N PRO A 29 3.17 5.99 -1.80
CA PRO A 29 2.74 7.25 -1.21
C PRO A 29 2.69 7.10 0.32
N LYS A 30 3.34 8.03 1.03
CA LYS A 30 3.29 8.10 2.49
C LYS A 30 1.86 8.40 2.91
N MET A 31 1.35 7.67 3.90
CA MET A 31 -0.01 7.83 4.40
C MET A 31 0.01 8.24 5.87
N GLU A 32 -1.00 8.98 6.33
CA GLU A 32 -1.15 9.42 7.71
C GLU A 32 -2.57 9.14 8.23
N LYS A 33 -2.69 8.93 9.54
CA LYS A 33 -3.99 8.86 10.20
C LYS A 33 -4.52 10.28 10.35
N CYS A 34 -5.75 10.50 9.90
CA CYS A 34 -6.42 11.77 10.02
C CYS A 34 -7.72 11.63 10.81
N TYR A 35 -7.73 12.21 12.00
CA TYR A 35 -8.82 12.16 12.95
C TYR A 35 -9.86 13.24 12.66
N GLY A 36 -11.13 12.95 12.95
CA GLY A 36 -12.24 13.91 12.81
C GLY A 36 -12.71 14.16 11.38
N VAL A 37 -12.24 13.38 10.39
CA VAL A 37 -12.64 13.56 8.97
C VAL A 37 -13.59 12.49 8.44
N ALA A 38 -13.75 11.39 9.18
CA ALA A 38 -14.65 10.30 8.78
C ALA A 38 -16.12 10.69 8.96
N LYS A 39 -16.98 10.30 8.01
CA LYS A 39 -18.44 10.29 8.21
C LYS A 39 -18.85 9.13 9.12
N ALA A 40 -20.08 9.17 9.64
CA ALA A 40 -20.67 8.07 10.37
C ALA A 40 -20.55 6.77 9.56
N GLY A 41 -20.11 5.70 10.21
CA GLY A 41 -19.91 4.39 9.59
C GLY A 41 -18.76 4.31 8.58
N GLN A 42 -17.95 5.36 8.41
CA GLN A 42 -16.96 5.43 7.34
C GLN A 42 -15.54 5.73 7.83
N ASN A 43 -15.19 5.42 9.08
CA ASN A 43 -13.82 5.53 9.55
C ASN A 43 -12.99 4.29 9.23
N ASP A 44 -11.68 4.50 9.07
CA ASP A 44 -10.70 3.44 8.95
C ASP A 44 -10.29 2.95 10.36
N CYS A 45 -9.91 1.67 10.47
CA CYS A 45 -9.62 1.00 11.74
C CYS A 45 -8.13 1.06 12.12
N ALA A 46 -7.83 1.24 13.41
CA ALA A 46 -6.50 1.01 13.98
C ALA A 46 -6.39 -0.40 14.56
N ALA A 47 -6.15 -1.43 13.74
CA ALA A 47 -5.45 -2.65 14.17
C ALA A 47 -5.13 -3.68 13.06
N GLY A 48 -5.03 -3.27 11.78
CA GLY A 48 -4.63 -4.19 10.71
C GLY A 48 -5.74 -5.13 10.25
N ALA A 49 -5.41 -6.10 9.40
CA ALA A 49 -6.36 -7.03 8.81
C ALA A 49 -6.98 -7.91 9.91
N GLY A 50 -8.30 -7.85 10.09
CA GLY A 50 -9.05 -8.71 11.02
C GLY A 50 -9.64 -8.03 12.27
N THR A 51 -9.48 -6.71 12.44
CA THR A 51 -10.01 -5.99 13.62
C THR A 51 -11.18 -5.07 13.32
N SER A 52 -12.11 -4.96 14.29
CA SER A 52 -13.51 -4.57 14.13
C SER A 52 -13.85 -3.07 14.14
N CYS A 53 -12.89 -2.14 13.95
CA CYS A 53 -13.20 -0.70 14.05
C CYS A 53 -13.64 -0.02 12.75
N ALA A 54 -13.64 -0.71 11.61
CA ALA A 54 -14.10 -0.11 10.36
C ALA A 54 -15.61 0.13 10.47
N GLY A 55 -16.02 1.39 10.30
CA GLY A 55 -17.42 1.79 10.40
C GLY A 55 -18.01 1.89 11.80
N THR A 56 -17.19 2.02 12.85
CA THR A 56 -17.69 2.24 14.22
C THR A 56 -17.98 3.70 14.55
N SER A 57 -17.58 4.65 13.71
CA SER A 57 -17.90 6.06 13.91
C SER A 57 -19.41 6.23 13.98
N LYS A 58 -19.93 6.68 15.11
CA LYS A 58 -21.38 6.79 15.34
C LYS A 58 -21.96 8.07 14.75
N VAL A 59 -21.12 9.09 14.62
CA VAL A 59 -21.49 10.40 14.09
C VAL A 59 -20.48 10.85 13.04
N ASP A 60 -20.89 11.80 12.21
CA ASP A 60 -19.99 12.47 11.29
C ASP A 60 -18.92 13.25 12.04
N TYR A 61 -17.69 13.17 11.55
CA TYR A 61 -16.52 13.93 12.04
C TYR A 61 -16.23 13.68 13.52
N GLN A 62 -16.45 12.45 13.97
CA GLN A 62 -16.15 12.02 15.33
C GLN A 62 -14.64 12.16 15.60
N LYS A 63 -14.27 12.90 16.65
CA LYS A 63 -12.88 13.34 16.89
C LYS A 63 -11.88 12.20 17.13
N ASN A 64 -12.32 11.07 17.67
CA ASN A 64 -11.48 9.88 17.88
C ASN A 64 -11.59 8.86 16.72
N ALA A 65 -12.44 9.11 15.72
CA ALA A 65 -12.52 8.30 14.50
C ALA A 65 -11.60 8.90 13.43
N TRP A 66 -10.90 8.05 12.68
CA TRP A 66 -9.90 8.51 11.72
C TRP A 66 -10.05 7.87 10.35
N LYS A 67 -9.47 8.50 9.33
CA LYS A 67 -9.25 7.93 8.00
C LYS A 67 -7.78 7.92 7.63
N LEU A 68 -7.36 6.96 6.83
CA LEU A 68 -6.03 6.94 6.22
C LEU A 68 -6.05 7.88 5.00
N VAL A 69 -5.21 8.90 5.02
CA VAL A 69 -5.12 9.90 3.95
C VAL A 69 -3.68 10.06 3.48
N PRO A 70 -3.43 10.60 2.28
CA PRO A 70 -2.07 10.92 1.87
C PRO A 70 -1.41 11.87 2.87
N ALA A 71 -0.15 11.61 3.20
CA ALA A 71 0.59 12.41 4.16
C ALA A 71 0.61 13.89 3.77
N GLY A 72 0.45 14.78 4.76
CA GLY A 72 0.39 16.23 4.57
C GLY A 72 -0.96 16.77 4.10
N THR A 73 -1.99 15.93 3.99
CA THR A 73 -3.34 16.36 3.58
C THR A 73 -4.31 16.52 4.74
N CYS A 74 -4.07 15.86 5.88
CA CYS A 74 -5.05 15.78 6.96
C CYS A 74 -5.53 17.14 7.46
N THR A 75 -4.60 18.03 7.79
CA THR A 75 -4.91 19.38 8.31
C THR A 75 -5.52 20.31 7.26
N LYS A 76 -5.48 19.92 5.98
CA LYS A 76 -6.09 20.65 4.87
C LYS A 76 -7.53 20.21 4.62
N ILE A 77 -7.94 19.06 5.14
CA ILE A 77 -9.31 18.55 5.03
C ILE A 77 -10.21 19.37 5.95
N LYS A 78 -11.15 20.09 5.36
CA LYS A 78 -12.15 20.88 6.09
C LYS A 78 -13.44 20.09 6.25
N THR A 79 -13.95 20.09 7.47
CA THR A 79 -15.24 19.51 7.83
C THR A 79 -16.10 20.57 8.50
N PRO A 80 -17.43 20.37 8.59
CA PRO A 80 -18.30 21.19 9.44
C PRO A 80 -17.88 21.30 10.92
N LYS A 81 -17.07 20.35 11.44
CA LYS A 81 -16.58 20.36 12.83
C LYS A 81 -15.15 20.91 12.98
N GLY A 82 -14.55 21.42 11.91
CA GLY A 82 -13.17 21.92 11.87
C GLY A 82 -12.28 21.15 10.91
N SER A 83 -10.98 21.41 10.98
CA SER A 83 -9.98 20.72 10.15
C SER A 83 -9.59 19.38 10.76
N GLY A 84 -9.12 18.45 9.91
CA GLY A 84 -8.59 17.16 10.38
C GLY A 84 -7.40 17.31 11.32
N SER A 85 -7.22 16.33 12.21
CA SER A 85 -6.12 16.30 13.20
C SER A 85 -5.22 15.08 13.01
N LEU A 86 -3.91 15.26 13.17
CA LEU A 86 -2.94 14.16 13.19
C LEU A 86 -2.91 13.43 14.54
N THR A 87 -3.48 14.04 15.57
CA THR A 87 -3.58 13.45 16.91
C THR A 87 -5.04 13.12 17.24
N PRO A 88 -5.30 11.99 17.93
CA PRO A 88 -6.61 11.73 18.50
C PRO A 88 -6.95 12.82 19.53
N ALA A 89 -8.25 13.12 19.66
CA ALA A 89 -8.79 14.04 20.66
C ALA A 89 -9.93 13.37 21.43
#